data_AF-S0APX8-F1
#
_entry.id   AF-S0APX8-F1
#
_cell.length_a   1.000
_cell.length_b   1.000
_cell.length_c   1.000
_cell.angle_alpha   90.00
_cell.angle_beta   90.00
_cell.angle_gamma   90.00
#
_symmetry.space_group_name_H-M   'P 1'
#
loop_
_entity.id
_entity.type
_entity.pdbx_description
1 polymer ?
#
loop_
_entity_poly.entity_id
_entity_poly.type
_entity_poly.pdbx_seq_one_letter_code
_entity_poly.pdbx_strand_id
1 'polypeptide(L)'
;MDADVKNKYILAGKIGRDALEYAQTLIEPGALFYDVAEKAEQFIRDKGAVPSFPVNLSINNEAAHYTPYEGDKKKFKTGDLVKVDLGAMVDGYMSDNAATIEVGNTGNYSDLIDATRDALNSAIKILRPLINIYRIGEEIGNVITSRGFNPIKNLGGHGINRYDLHSEIFIPNYDDGNDETIKTDKVIAIEPFASTGIGMIHSGQMGNIYIIDKPGVRDRDEILYKNFNTAPFAERWVSRLMKNDQEYIRKKMSTKYVSGFPVLKEHSKSMIAQSEHTIMVLGDEIIVTTK
;
A
#
# COMPACT_ATOMS: atom_id res chain seq x y z
N MET A 1 -10.85 -1.00 21.52
CA MET A 1 -9.48 -1.52 21.32
C MET A 1 -8.69 -1.36 22.60
N ASP A 2 -7.94 -2.36 23.08
CA ASP A 2 -7.12 -2.18 24.28
C ASP A 2 -5.85 -1.34 24.02
N ALA A 3 -5.23 -0.87 25.10
CA ALA A 3 -4.11 0.08 25.03
C ALA A 3 -2.83 -0.52 24.41
N ASP A 4 -2.55 -1.80 24.62
CA ASP A 4 -1.36 -2.45 24.05
C ASP A 4 -1.49 -2.55 22.53
N VAL A 5 -2.66 -2.97 22.06
CA VAL A 5 -2.97 -3.03 20.62
C VAL A 5 -2.92 -1.64 19.98
N LYS A 6 -3.53 -0.64 20.62
CA LYS A 6 -3.49 0.76 20.16
C LYS A 6 -2.04 1.25 20.00
N ASN A 7 -1.20 1.00 21.00
CA ASN A 7 0.21 1.42 20.97
C ASN A 7 1.01 0.74 19.86
N LYS A 8 0.72 -0.53 19.54
CA LYS A 8 1.38 -1.25 18.45
C LYS A 8 1.04 -0.67 17.08
N TYR A 9 -0.21 -0.31 16.84
CA TYR A 9 -0.60 0.40 15.61
C TYR A 9 0.04 1.79 15.51
N ILE A 10 0.13 2.54 16.62
CA ILE A 10 0.80 3.85 16.65
C ILE A 10 2.30 3.69 16.35
N LEU A 11 2.96 2.70 16.97
CA LEU A 11 4.38 2.45 16.73
C LEU A 11 4.64 2.01 15.30
N ALA A 12 3.84 1.07 14.78
CA ALA A 12 3.88 0.64 13.39
C ALA A 12 3.72 1.83 12.43
N GLY A 13 2.68 2.65 12.61
CA GLY A 13 2.43 3.82 11.78
C GLY A 13 3.55 4.85 11.82
N LYS A 14 4.12 5.12 13.00
CA LYS A 14 5.28 6.00 13.15
C LYS A 14 6.49 5.49 12.36
N ILE A 15 6.81 4.20 12.47
CA ILE A 15 7.93 3.60 11.75
C ILE A 15 7.67 3.60 10.24
N GLY A 16 6.44 3.28 9.81
CA GLY A 16 6.03 3.32 8.40
C GLY A 16 6.16 4.72 7.79
N ARG A 17 5.73 5.77 8.51
CA ARG A 17 5.93 7.16 8.09
C ARG A 17 7.41 7.51 7.98
N ASP A 18 8.20 7.25 9.02
CA ASP A 18 9.63 7.57 9.03
C ASP A 18 10.37 6.82 7.90
N ALA A 19 9.94 5.59 7.57
CA ALA A 19 10.48 4.81 6.47
C ALA A 19 10.08 5.35 5.08
N LEU A 20 8.85 5.84 4.94
CA LEU A 20 8.37 6.47 3.71
C LEU A 20 9.16 7.75 3.42
N GLU A 21 9.30 8.62 4.42
CA GLU A 21 10.13 9.82 4.33
C GLU A 21 11.57 9.47 3.95
N TYR A 22 12.17 8.47 4.61
CA TYR A 22 13.51 8.00 4.27
C TYR A 22 13.60 7.48 2.83
N ALA A 23 12.66 6.62 2.39
CA ALA A 23 12.65 6.07 1.04
C ALA A 23 12.59 7.17 -0.03
N GLN A 24 11.78 8.22 0.19
CA GLN A 24 11.69 9.36 -0.72
C GLN A 24 13.04 10.07 -0.89
N THR A 25 13.87 10.16 0.15
CA THR A 25 15.21 10.78 0.04
C THR A 25 16.19 9.99 -0.82
N LEU A 26 15.94 8.70 -1.04
CA LEU A 26 16.80 7.82 -1.84
C LEU A 26 16.46 7.82 -3.33
N ILE A 27 15.32 8.42 -3.69
CA ILE A 27 14.80 8.39 -5.06
C ILE A 27 15.32 9.61 -5.82
N GLU A 28 16.38 9.37 -6.59
CA GLU A 28 17.01 10.35 -7.47
C GLU A 28 17.29 9.75 -8.86
N PRO A 29 17.48 10.59 -9.91
CA PRO A 29 17.81 10.09 -11.24
C PRO A 29 19.01 9.14 -11.22
N GLY A 30 18.82 7.91 -11.73
CA GLY A 30 19.86 6.89 -11.81
C GLY A 30 19.97 5.96 -10.60
N ALA A 31 19.28 6.26 -9.49
CA ALA A 31 19.18 5.35 -8.35
C ALA A 31 18.49 4.03 -8.76
N LEU A 32 18.93 2.91 -8.18
CA LEU A 32 18.35 1.60 -8.43
C LEU A 32 17.08 1.42 -7.59
N PHE A 33 16.02 0.91 -8.23
CA PHE A 33 14.79 0.54 -7.51
C PHE A 33 15.07 -0.47 -6.40
N TYR A 34 15.92 -1.46 -6.70
CA TYR A 34 16.37 -2.48 -5.75
C TYR A 34 16.96 -1.86 -4.49
N ASP A 35 17.91 -0.93 -4.64
CA ASP A 35 18.59 -0.29 -3.50
C ASP A 35 17.62 0.52 -2.63
N VAL A 36 16.64 1.21 -3.24
CA VAL A 36 15.62 1.97 -2.50
C VAL A 36 14.75 1.04 -1.67
N ALA A 37 14.20 -0.02 -2.28
CA ALA A 37 13.35 -0.98 -1.59
C ALA A 37 14.10 -1.68 -0.44
N GLU A 38 15.32 -2.13 -0.69
CA GLU A 38 16.17 -2.80 0.32
C GLU A 38 16.49 -1.89 1.50
N LYS A 39 16.91 -0.65 1.23
CA LYS A 39 17.24 0.31 2.29
C LYS A 39 16.03 0.71 3.11
N ALA A 40 14.88 0.94 2.47
CA ALA A 40 13.64 1.29 3.17
C ALA A 40 13.17 0.15 4.09
N GLU A 41 13.24 -1.09 3.62
CA GLU A 41 12.87 -2.24 4.46
C GLU A 41 13.86 -2.52 5.57
N GLN A 42 15.15 -2.34 5.31
CA GLN A 42 16.17 -2.44 6.34
C GLN A 42 15.96 -1.37 7.41
N PHE A 43 15.60 -0.14 7.01
CA PHE A 43 15.26 0.93 7.95
C PHE A 43 14.11 0.53 8.89
N ILE A 44 13.05 -0.09 8.35
CA ILE A 44 11.93 -0.61 9.17
C ILE A 44 12.43 -1.66 10.19
N ARG A 45 13.29 -2.58 9.74
CA ARG A 45 13.88 -3.63 10.58
C ARG A 45 14.78 -3.08 11.67
N ASP A 46 15.59 -2.09 11.36
CA ASP A 46 16.51 -1.43 12.30
C ASP A 46 15.75 -0.66 13.40
N LYS A 47 14.50 -0.26 13.14
CA LYS A 47 13.59 0.34 14.12
C LYS A 47 12.82 -0.68 14.97
N GLY A 48 13.09 -1.98 14.79
CA GLY A 48 12.47 -3.06 15.58
C GLY A 48 11.10 -3.51 15.08
N ALA A 49 10.70 -3.12 13.87
CA ALA A 49 9.49 -3.61 13.21
C ALA A 49 9.86 -4.57 12.06
N VAL A 50 8.87 -5.12 11.38
CA VAL A 50 9.05 -5.79 10.09
C VAL A 50 8.20 -5.10 9.04
N PRO A 51 8.56 -5.10 7.75
CA PRO A 51 7.68 -4.52 6.73
C PRO A 51 6.34 -5.26 6.69
N SER A 52 5.22 -4.53 6.64
CA SER A 52 3.86 -5.07 6.51
C SER A 52 3.69 -5.85 5.21
N PHE A 53 4.32 -5.36 4.15
CA PHE A 53 4.36 -5.89 2.81
C PHE A 53 5.63 -5.36 2.11
N PRO A 54 6.00 -5.91 0.94
CA PRO A 54 7.18 -5.43 0.21
C PRO A 54 7.07 -3.97 -0.18
N VAL A 55 8.16 -3.20 -0.11
CA VAL A 55 8.14 -1.79 -0.58
C VAL A 55 7.76 -1.74 -2.06
N ASN A 56 6.67 -1.04 -2.34
CA ASN A 56 6.11 -0.80 -3.66
C ASN A 56 6.70 0.50 -4.23
N LEU A 57 7.15 0.42 -5.49
CA LEU A 57 7.80 1.52 -6.22
C LEU A 57 7.19 1.63 -7.62
N SER A 58 5.87 1.65 -7.72
CA SER A 58 5.16 1.75 -9.00
C SER A 58 5.44 3.11 -9.66
N ILE A 59 5.66 3.14 -10.97
CA ILE A 59 5.92 4.40 -11.69
C ILE A 59 4.89 4.70 -12.77
N ASN A 60 4.67 5.99 -13.00
CA ASN A 60 3.90 6.51 -14.13
C ASN A 60 2.47 5.92 -14.16
N ASN A 61 2.20 5.06 -15.13
CA ASN A 61 0.90 4.39 -15.32
C ASN A 61 0.72 3.11 -14.50
N GLU A 62 1.74 2.68 -13.76
CA GLU A 62 1.62 1.62 -12.76
C GLU A 62 1.00 2.22 -11.50
N ALA A 63 -0.06 1.59 -11.00
CA ALA A 63 -0.81 2.05 -9.82
C ALA A 63 -0.22 1.45 -8.54
N ALA A 64 -0.03 0.14 -8.51
CA ALA A 64 0.39 -0.61 -7.34
C ALA A 64 1.09 -1.92 -7.72
N HIS A 65 1.69 -2.59 -6.72
CA HIS A 65 2.23 -3.94 -6.75
C HIS A 65 3.54 -4.15 -7.52
N TYR A 66 4.26 -3.09 -7.89
CA TYR A 66 5.64 -3.25 -8.38
C TYR A 66 6.63 -3.18 -7.22
N THR A 67 7.36 -4.27 -6.97
CA THR A 67 8.60 -4.29 -6.16
C THR A 67 9.74 -4.82 -7.04
N PRO A 68 10.99 -4.36 -6.86
CA PRO A 68 12.13 -4.96 -7.53
C PRO A 68 12.36 -6.41 -7.09
N TYR A 69 12.96 -7.22 -7.97
CA TYR A 69 13.41 -8.58 -7.71
C TYR A 69 14.94 -8.65 -7.57
N GLU A 70 15.47 -9.81 -7.14
CA GLU A 70 16.91 -9.99 -6.96
C GLU A 70 17.68 -9.79 -8.28
N GLY A 71 18.62 -8.84 -8.28
CA GLY A 71 19.39 -8.49 -9.47
C GLY A 71 18.66 -7.56 -10.47
N ASP A 72 17.52 -6.99 -10.11
CA ASP A 72 16.85 -5.95 -10.90
C ASP A 72 17.77 -4.72 -11.06
N LYS A 73 17.98 -4.31 -12.32
CA LYS A 73 18.84 -3.18 -12.69
C LYS A 73 18.03 -1.95 -13.13
N LYS A 74 16.70 -1.95 -12.92
CA LYS A 74 15.84 -0.79 -13.21
C LYS A 74 16.31 0.41 -12.41
N LYS A 75 16.39 1.56 -13.08
CA LYS A 75 16.82 2.84 -12.52
C LYS A 75 15.74 3.89 -12.68
N PHE A 76 15.59 4.74 -11.67
CA PHE A 76 14.71 5.91 -11.75
C PHE A 76 15.22 6.89 -12.80
N LYS A 77 14.30 7.53 -13.52
CA LYS A 77 14.60 8.56 -14.52
C LYS A 77 13.93 9.86 -14.13
N THR A 78 14.55 10.99 -14.44
CA THR A 78 13.92 12.31 -14.28
C THR A 78 12.53 12.32 -14.93
N GLY A 79 11.53 12.79 -14.19
CA GLY A 79 10.13 12.83 -14.62
C GLY A 79 9.33 11.55 -14.35
N ASP A 80 9.94 10.48 -13.83
CA ASP A 80 9.17 9.34 -13.33
C ASP A 80 8.29 9.79 -12.15
N LEU A 81 7.00 9.46 -12.22
CA LEU A 81 6.04 9.69 -11.14
C LEU A 81 5.92 8.43 -10.29
N VAL A 82 6.65 8.42 -9.17
CA VAL A 82 6.82 7.25 -8.31
C VAL A 82 5.80 7.28 -7.19
N LYS A 83 5.00 6.22 -7.07
CA LYS A 83 4.21 5.93 -5.88
C LYS A 83 5.10 5.08 -4.98
N VAL A 84 5.53 5.68 -3.87
CA VAL A 84 6.28 5.01 -2.83
C VAL A 84 5.27 4.56 -1.80
N ASP A 85 5.13 3.25 -1.66
CA ASP A 85 4.08 2.62 -0.87
C ASP A 85 4.73 1.54 -0.01
N LEU A 86 4.60 1.70 1.30
CA LEU A 86 5.21 0.82 2.28
C LEU A 86 4.48 0.87 3.62
N GLY A 87 4.68 -0.19 4.40
CA GLY A 87 4.08 -0.31 5.73
C GLY A 87 5.03 -0.98 6.70
N ALA A 88 4.86 -0.72 8.00
CA ALA A 88 5.57 -1.40 9.07
C ALA A 88 4.60 -2.18 9.97
N MET A 89 5.08 -3.26 10.57
CA MET A 89 4.28 -4.19 11.35
C MET A 89 4.97 -4.52 12.67
N VAL A 90 4.21 -4.45 13.77
CA VAL A 90 4.63 -4.81 15.13
C VAL A 90 3.68 -5.88 15.67
N ASP A 91 4.18 -7.08 15.97
CA ASP A 91 3.39 -8.23 16.44
C ASP A 91 2.17 -8.61 15.57
N GLY A 92 2.20 -8.27 14.27
CA GLY A 92 1.08 -8.47 13.36
C GLY A 92 0.17 -7.25 13.19
N TYR A 93 0.33 -6.19 13.98
CA TYR A 93 -0.41 -4.94 13.80
C TYR A 93 0.30 -4.07 12.78
N MET A 94 -0.37 -3.81 11.66
CA MET A 94 0.22 -3.29 10.43
C MET A 94 -0.14 -1.82 10.25
N SER A 95 0.80 -1.06 9.69
CA SER A 95 0.51 0.19 9.00
C SER A 95 0.65 -0.01 7.50
N ASP A 96 0.01 0.89 6.79
CA ASP A 96 0.02 1.12 5.36
C ASP A 96 0.06 2.63 5.09
N ASN A 97 0.99 3.07 4.26
CA ASN A 97 1.13 4.46 3.88
C ASN A 97 1.90 4.63 2.57
N ALA A 98 1.41 5.56 1.77
CA ALA A 98 1.95 5.84 0.45
C ALA A 98 1.98 7.34 0.16
N ALA A 99 2.95 7.73 -0.65
CA ALA A 99 3.03 9.07 -1.20
C ALA A 99 3.61 9.02 -2.62
N THR A 100 3.17 9.96 -3.45
CA THR A 100 3.69 10.12 -4.80
C THR A 100 4.73 11.22 -4.86
N ILE A 101 5.85 10.94 -5.52
CA ILE A 101 6.91 11.91 -5.80
C ILE A 101 7.27 11.91 -7.30
N GLU A 102 7.77 13.04 -7.78
CA GLU A 102 8.30 13.16 -9.15
C GLU A 102 9.83 13.22 -9.11
N VAL A 103 10.49 12.28 -9.79
CA VAL A 103 11.95 12.19 -9.80
C VAL A 103 12.55 13.45 -10.43
N GLY A 104 13.40 14.15 -9.68
CA GLY A 104 14.02 15.40 -10.11
C GLY A 104 13.11 16.63 -10.01
N ASN A 105 11.90 16.49 -9.45
CA ASN A 105 10.97 17.59 -9.15
C ASN A 105 10.74 18.54 -10.34
N THR A 106 10.41 17.98 -11.51
CA THR A 106 10.19 18.78 -12.72
C THR A 106 8.93 19.64 -12.69
N GLY A 107 8.01 19.38 -11.77
CA GLY A 107 6.78 20.15 -11.57
C GLY A 107 5.67 19.81 -12.56
N ASN A 108 5.80 18.74 -13.35
CA ASN A 108 4.82 18.41 -14.39
C ASN A 108 3.55 17.77 -13.81
N TYR A 109 3.65 17.20 -12.60
CA TYR A 109 2.58 16.43 -11.97
C TYR A 109 2.21 16.92 -10.57
N SER A 110 2.63 18.13 -10.19
CA SER A 110 2.33 18.70 -8.88
C SER A 110 0.83 18.78 -8.60
N ASP A 111 0.02 19.19 -9.58
CA ASP A 111 -1.44 19.26 -9.42
C ASP A 111 -2.09 17.88 -9.20
N LEU A 112 -1.56 16.84 -9.84
CA LEU A 112 -2.04 15.46 -9.69
C LEU A 112 -1.66 14.87 -8.32
N ILE A 113 -0.45 15.14 -7.85
CA ILE A 113 0.01 14.75 -6.50
C ILE A 113 -0.83 15.48 -5.44
N ASP A 114 -1.02 16.78 -5.61
CA ASP A 114 -1.83 17.60 -4.71
C ASP A 114 -3.29 17.16 -4.70
N ALA A 115 -3.81 16.62 -5.81
CA ALA A 115 -5.17 16.09 -5.86
C ALA A 115 -5.39 14.90 -4.93
N THR A 116 -4.48 13.93 -4.89
CA THR A 116 -4.62 12.79 -3.97
C THR A 116 -4.37 13.20 -2.53
N ARG A 117 -3.39 14.08 -2.28
CA ARG A 117 -3.09 14.59 -0.94
C ARG A 117 -4.28 15.35 -0.36
N ASP A 118 -4.90 16.22 -1.14
CA ASP A 118 -6.05 17.01 -0.68
C ASP A 118 -7.29 16.14 -0.51
N ALA A 119 -7.53 15.17 -1.40
CA ALA A 119 -8.61 14.21 -1.27
C ALA A 119 -8.46 13.38 0.03
N LEU A 120 -7.25 12.91 0.33
CA LEU A 120 -6.96 12.17 1.57
C LEU A 120 -7.24 13.03 2.80
N ASN A 121 -6.72 14.25 2.80
CA ASN A 121 -6.95 15.19 3.90
C ASN A 121 -8.43 15.54 4.08
N SER A 122 -9.21 15.63 2.99
CA SER A 122 -10.64 15.91 3.07
C SER A 122 -11.44 14.72 3.59
N ALA A 123 -11.14 13.51 3.10
CA ALA A 123 -11.73 12.27 3.59
C ALA A 123 -11.49 12.08 5.10
N ILE A 124 -10.27 12.35 5.58
CA ILE A 124 -9.92 12.28 7.01
C ILE A 124 -10.74 13.28 7.85
N LYS A 125 -11.00 14.50 7.33
CA LYS A 125 -11.75 15.53 8.07
C LYS A 125 -13.20 15.14 8.33
N ILE A 126 -13.83 14.42 7.40
CA ILE A 126 -15.23 13.99 7.55
C ILE A 126 -15.35 12.68 8.32
N LEU A 127 -14.25 11.94 8.46
CA LEU A 127 -14.23 10.63 9.08
C LEU A 127 -14.72 10.69 10.52
N ARG A 128 -15.68 9.83 10.83
CA ARG A 128 -16.25 9.64 12.16
C ARG A 128 -16.83 8.24 12.26
N PRO A 129 -17.02 7.69 13.46
CA PRO A 129 -17.72 6.43 13.63
C PRO A 129 -19.06 6.43 12.91
N LEU A 130 -19.40 5.27 12.37
CA LEU A 130 -20.67 5.01 11.70
C LEU A 130 -20.92 5.90 10.47
N ILE A 131 -19.91 6.59 9.94
CA ILE A 131 -20.01 7.22 8.62
C ILE A 131 -20.22 6.14 7.56
N ASN A 132 -21.09 6.42 6.59
CA ASN A 132 -21.27 5.55 5.44
C ASN A 132 -20.01 5.56 4.57
N ILE A 133 -19.63 4.38 4.06
CA ILE A 133 -18.45 4.18 3.21
C ILE A 133 -18.57 5.04 1.94
N TYR A 134 -19.75 5.05 1.30
CA TYR A 134 -19.95 5.86 0.09
C TYR A 134 -19.68 7.37 0.31
N ARG A 135 -19.86 7.91 1.53
CA ARG A 135 -19.57 9.33 1.83
C ARG A 135 -18.08 9.63 1.80
N ILE A 136 -17.25 8.67 2.21
CA ILE A 136 -15.80 8.79 2.12
C ILE A 136 -15.39 8.81 0.65
N GLY A 137 -15.93 7.89 -0.15
CA GLY A 137 -15.69 7.85 -1.58
C GLY A 137 -16.22 9.08 -2.33
N GLU A 138 -17.42 9.57 -2.00
CA GLU A 138 -18.00 10.80 -2.54
C GLU A 138 -17.06 11.98 -2.32
N GLU A 139 -16.53 12.16 -1.11
CA GLU A 139 -15.60 13.23 -0.77
C GLU A 139 -14.29 13.12 -1.57
N ILE A 140 -13.69 11.92 -1.62
CA ILE A 140 -12.47 11.66 -2.40
C ILE A 140 -12.70 12.00 -3.88
N GLY A 141 -13.77 11.46 -4.45
CA GLY A 141 -14.11 11.63 -5.86
C GLY A 141 -14.39 13.08 -6.23
N ASN A 142 -15.10 13.81 -5.37
CA ASN A 142 -15.39 15.23 -5.57
C ASN A 142 -14.12 16.08 -5.57
N VAL A 143 -13.21 15.86 -4.61
CA VAL A 143 -11.95 16.61 -4.55
C VAL A 143 -11.08 16.33 -5.77
N ILE A 144 -10.89 15.05 -6.15
CA ILE A 144 -10.09 14.67 -7.32
C ILE A 144 -10.68 15.28 -8.60
N THR A 145 -12.00 15.17 -8.78
CA THR A 145 -12.70 15.70 -9.97
C THR A 145 -12.62 17.22 -10.04
N SER A 146 -12.74 17.93 -8.91
CA SER A 146 -12.64 19.39 -8.85
C SER A 146 -11.27 19.93 -9.30
N ARG A 147 -10.23 19.10 -9.19
CA ARG A 147 -8.86 19.39 -9.64
C ARG A 147 -8.60 18.99 -11.09
N GLY A 148 -9.61 18.49 -11.81
CA GLY A 148 -9.52 18.16 -13.23
C GLY A 148 -8.99 16.76 -13.53
N PHE A 149 -8.95 15.87 -12.54
CA PHE A 149 -8.48 14.48 -12.70
C PHE A 149 -9.61 13.47 -12.48
N ASN A 150 -9.38 12.22 -12.85
CA ASN A 150 -10.36 11.15 -12.65
C ASN A 150 -9.98 10.29 -11.44
N PRO A 151 -10.88 10.07 -10.47
CA PRO A 151 -10.65 9.08 -9.42
C PRO A 151 -10.60 7.68 -10.03
N ILE A 152 -9.70 6.83 -9.52
CA ILE A 152 -9.65 5.43 -9.94
C ILE A 152 -10.80 4.65 -9.33
N LYS A 153 -11.65 4.01 -10.13
CA LYS A 153 -12.92 3.43 -9.64
C LYS A 153 -12.79 2.01 -9.11
N ASN A 154 -11.76 1.27 -9.51
CA ASN A 154 -11.60 -0.15 -9.19
C ASN A 154 -10.32 -0.45 -8.39
N LEU A 155 -9.84 0.55 -7.65
CA LEU A 155 -8.80 0.47 -6.64
C LEU A 155 -9.15 1.47 -5.53
N GLY A 156 -8.80 1.18 -4.29
CA GLY A 156 -9.13 2.02 -3.15
C GLY A 156 -8.83 1.32 -1.84
N GLY A 157 -9.04 2.05 -0.75
CA GLY A 157 -8.62 1.68 0.59
C GLY A 157 -9.31 0.45 1.13
N HIS A 158 -8.87 0.05 2.32
CA HIS A 158 -9.27 -1.22 2.90
C HIS A 158 -9.24 -1.20 4.42
N GLY A 159 -9.85 -2.22 5.02
CA GLY A 159 -9.66 -2.51 6.44
C GLY A 159 -8.33 -3.19 6.68
N ILE A 160 -7.76 -3.00 7.87
CA ILE A 160 -6.52 -3.64 8.32
C ILE A 160 -6.80 -4.40 9.61
N ASN A 161 -6.48 -5.69 9.62
CA ASN A 161 -6.54 -6.57 10.78
C ASN A 161 -5.13 -7.06 11.14
N ARG A 162 -5.01 -7.80 12.25
CA ARG A 162 -3.73 -8.39 12.65
C ARG A 162 -3.29 -9.47 11.65
N TYR A 163 -2.13 -9.29 11.01
CA TYR A 163 -1.58 -10.11 9.93
C TYR A 163 -2.42 -10.14 8.65
N ASP A 164 -3.38 -9.23 8.50
CA ASP A 164 -4.28 -9.19 7.36
C ASP A 164 -4.39 -7.74 6.88
N LEU A 165 -3.66 -7.45 5.80
CA LEU A 165 -3.58 -6.12 5.22
C LEU A 165 -4.90 -5.72 4.58
N HIS A 166 -5.60 -6.64 3.91
CA HIS A 166 -6.82 -6.36 3.14
C HIS A 166 -8.02 -7.07 3.76
N SER A 167 -8.52 -6.50 4.85
CA SER A 167 -9.69 -7.01 5.55
C SER A 167 -10.99 -6.80 4.76
N GLU A 168 -12.11 -7.22 5.30
CA GLU A 168 -13.45 -7.17 4.69
C GLU A 168 -13.93 -5.77 4.26
N ILE A 169 -13.33 -4.69 4.79
CA ILE A 169 -13.74 -3.32 4.49
C ILE A 169 -13.06 -2.87 3.20
N PHE A 170 -13.81 -2.30 2.28
CA PHE A 170 -13.30 -1.59 1.09
C PHE A 170 -13.74 -0.12 1.14
N ILE A 171 -12.82 0.80 0.85
CA ILE A 171 -13.05 2.25 0.85
C ILE A 171 -12.88 2.76 -0.58
N PRO A 172 -13.98 3.10 -1.28
CA PRO A 172 -13.91 3.49 -2.67
C PRO A 172 -13.31 4.90 -2.82
N ASN A 173 -12.82 5.17 -4.03
CA ASN A 173 -12.32 6.48 -4.47
C ASN A 173 -13.42 7.39 -5.06
N TYR A 174 -14.66 6.92 -5.05
CA TYR A 174 -15.85 7.59 -5.59
C TYR A 174 -17.09 7.10 -4.84
N ASP A 175 -18.23 7.76 -5.02
CA ASP A 175 -19.51 7.25 -4.53
C ASP A 175 -19.91 5.99 -5.33
N ASP A 176 -19.72 4.82 -4.71
CA ASP A 176 -20.12 3.52 -5.25
C ASP A 176 -21.50 3.05 -4.77
N GLY A 177 -22.19 3.87 -3.97
CA GLY A 177 -23.48 3.55 -3.36
C GLY A 177 -23.41 2.56 -2.19
N ASN A 178 -22.23 2.19 -1.69
CA ASN A 178 -22.09 1.30 -0.54
C ASN A 178 -22.56 1.98 0.75
N ASP A 179 -23.74 1.59 1.23
CA ASP A 179 -24.38 2.15 2.42
C ASP A 179 -23.87 1.57 3.74
N GLU A 180 -22.93 0.63 3.71
CA GLU A 180 -22.28 0.13 4.92
C GLU A 180 -21.54 1.25 5.65
N THR A 181 -21.30 1.04 6.95
CA THR A 181 -20.75 2.06 7.84
C THR A 181 -19.46 1.59 8.49
N ILE A 182 -18.48 2.49 8.59
CA ILE A 182 -17.24 2.20 9.31
C ILE A 182 -17.55 2.08 10.81
N LYS A 183 -17.45 0.87 11.35
CA LYS A 183 -17.69 0.60 12.77
C LYS A 183 -16.54 1.15 13.63
N THR A 184 -16.82 1.32 14.91
CA THR A 184 -15.79 1.62 15.92
C THR A 184 -14.81 0.46 16.08
N ASP A 185 -13.63 0.75 16.61
CA ASP A 185 -12.53 -0.20 16.83
C ASP A 185 -12.03 -0.85 15.53
N LYS A 186 -12.06 -0.09 14.43
CA LYS A 186 -11.52 -0.49 13.14
C LYS A 186 -10.23 0.26 12.84
N VAL A 187 -9.33 -0.40 12.13
CA VAL A 187 -8.17 0.21 11.49
C VAL A 187 -8.39 0.12 9.99
N ILE A 188 -8.20 1.24 9.31
CA ILE A 188 -8.45 1.37 7.87
C ILE A 188 -7.29 2.09 7.21
N ALA A 189 -7.05 1.77 5.94
CA ALA A 189 -6.25 2.55 5.03
C ALA A 189 -7.19 3.38 4.15
N ILE A 190 -6.97 4.69 4.07
CA ILE A 190 -7.64 5.54 3.08
C ILE A 190 -6.56 5.94 2.07
N GLU A 191 -6.72 5.48 0.83
CA GLU A 191 -5.75 5.67 -0.26
C GLU A 191 -6.40 6.25 -1.53
N PRO A 192 -6.44 7.59 -1.63
CA PRO A 192 -6.90 8.22 -2.84
C PRO A 192 -5.96 7.97 -4.02
N PHE A 193 -6.52 7.47 -5.13
CA PHE A 193 -5.83 7.38 -6.42
C PHE A 193 -6.48 8.30 -7.45
N ALA A 194 -5.65 9.15 -8.07
CA ALA A 194 -6.06 10.02 -9.17
C ALA A 194 -5.32 9.64 -10.44
N SER A 195 -6.02 9.72 -11.58
CA SER A 195 -5.50 9.41 -12.91
C SER A 195 -5.72 10.58 -13.86
N THR A 196 -4.75 10.82 -14.75
CA THR A 196 -4.93 11.71 -15.91
C THR A 196 -5.70 11.04 -17.05
N GLY A 197 -6.04 9.76 -16.90
CA GLY A 197 -6.71 8.92 -17.88
C GLY A 197 -8.17 8.67 -17.54
N ILE A 198 -8.64 7.44 -17.80
CA ILE A 198 -10.05 7.07 -17.63
C ILE A 198 -10.41 6.63 -16.21
N GLY A 199 -9.42 6.50 -15.32
CA GLY A 199 -9.64 6.09 -13.92
C GLY A 199 -9.99 4.61 -13.78
N MET A 200 -9.44 3.75 -14.64
CA MET A 200 -9.66 2.30 -14.59
C MET A 200 -8.34 1.55 -14.64
N ILE A 201 -8.20 0.57 -13.75
CA ILE A 201 -7.03 -0.28 -13.60
C ILE A 201 -7.28 -1.65 -14.22
N HIS A 202 -6.23 -2.22 -14.83
CA HIS A 202 -6.19 -3.62 -15.20
C HIS A 202 -4.96 -4.32 -14.62
N SER A 203 -5.05 -5.63 -14.47
CA SER A 203 -3.91 -6.47 -14.15
C SER A 203 -2.91 -6.47 -15.31
N GLY A 204 -1.68 -6.12 -15.02
CA GLY A 204 -0.54 -6.23 -15.93
C GLY A 204 0.16 -7.58 -15.80
N GLN A 205 1.48 -7.56 -15.92
CA GLN A 205 2.31 -8.74 -15.71
C GLN A 205 2.25 -9.19 -14.25
N MET A 206 2.30 -10.51 -14.03
CA MET A 206 2.48 -11.07 -12.70
C MET A 206 3.77 -10.52 -12.07
N GLY A 207 3.64 -9.93 -10.89
CA GLY A 207 4.78 -9.42 -10.12
C GLY A 207 5.43 -10.53 -9.30
N ASN A 208 6.22 -10.10 -8.33
CA ASN A 208 6.96 -10.94 -7.39
C ASN A 208 6.56 -10.67 -5.93
N ILE A 209 5.33 -10.18 -5.72
CA ILE A 209 4.65 -10.08 -4.42
C ILE A 209 3.66 -11.22 -4.32
N TYR A 210 3.60 -11.85 -3.15
CA TYR A 210 2.80 -13.04 -2.89
C TYR A 210 2.10 -12.96 -1.54
N ILE A 211 1.02 -13.73 -1.36
CA ILE A 211 0.31 -13.90 -0.09
C ILE A 211 -0.11 -15.36 0.09
N ILE A 212 -0.29 -15.79 1.34
CA ILE A 212 -0.84 -17.10 1.68
C ILE A 212 -2.36 -17.00 1.76
N ASP A 213 -3.10 -17.71 0.90
CA ASP A 213 -4.57 -17.55 0.79
C ASP A 213 -5.37 -18.38 1.80
N LYS A 214 -4.91 -19.61 2.07
CA LYS A 214 -5.71 -20.62 2.80
C LYS A 214 -4.86 -21.37 3.82
N PRO A 215 -4.39 -20.69 4.89
CA PRO A 215 -3.58 -21.34 5.90
C PRO A 215 -4.42 -22.37 6.68
N GLY A 216 -4.16 -23.65 6.48
CA GLY A 216 -4.62 -24.75 7.31
C GLY A 216 -3.71 -24.94 8.53
N VAL A 217 -4.14 -25.79 9.48
CA VAL A 217 -3.38 -26.07 10.71
C VAL A 217 -1.97 -26.60 10.42
N ARG A 218 -1.82 -27.42 9.36
CA ARG A 218 -0.53 -27.98 8.93
C ARG A 218 0.41 -26.95 8.35
N ASP A 219 -0.11 -25.80 7.92
CA ASP A 219 0.68 -24.75 7.29
C ASP A 219 1.46 -23.94 8.32
N ARG A 220 1.14 -24.05 9.62
CA ARG A 220 1.90 -23.39 10.70
C ARG A 220 3.36 -23.81 10.75
N ASP A 221 3.68 -24.99 10.20
CA ASP A 221 5.03 -25.48 10.11
C ASP A 221 5.76 -25.13 8.81
N GLU A 222 5.03 -24.65 7.80
CA GLU A 222 5.59 -24.23 6.52
C GLU A 222 6.46 -22.99 6.67
N ILE A 223 7.57 -22.96 5.93
CA ILE A 223 8.57 -21.88 6.02
C ILE A 223 7.97 -20.51 5.75
N LEU A 224 7.03 -20.41 4.80
CA LEU A 224 6.37 -19.15 4.45
C LEU A 224 5.51 -18.64 5.62
N TYR A 225 4.65 -19.49 6.18
CA TYR A 225 3.79 -19.08 7.29
C TYR A 225 4.61 -18.74 8.55
N LYS A 226 5.69 -19.48 8.83
CA LYS A 226 6.57 -19.17 9.98
C LYS A 226 7.23 -17.79 9.88
N ASN A 227 7.50 -17.32 8.66
CA ASN A 227 8.21 -16.04 8.45
C ASN A 227 7.27 -14.87 8.15
N PHE A 228 6.15 -15.13 7.47
CA PHE A 228 5.26 -14.08 6.96
C PHE A 228 3.83 -14.18 7.52
N ASN A 229 3.47 -15.28 8.17
CA ASN A 229 2.10 -15.58 8.60
C ASN A 229 1.14 -15.48 7.41
N THR A 230 0.24 -14.50 7.40
CA THR A 230 -0.64 -14.17 6.26
C THR A 230 -0.33 -12.82 5.63
N ALA A 231 0.75 -12.16 6.04
CA ALA A 231 1.18 -10.89 5.45
C ALA A 231 1.75 -11.10 4.04
N PRO A 232 1.59 -10.12 3.11
CA PRO A 232 2.24 -10.17 1.82
C PRO A 232 3.77 -10.21 1.92
N PHE A 233 4.43 -10.90 1.00
CA PHE A 233 5.89 -11.04 0.97
C PHE A 233 6.44 -11.03 -0.46
N ALA A 234 7.70 -10.62 -0.61
CA ALA A 234 8.39 -10.60 -1.90
C ALA A 234 9.21 -11.86 -2.15
N GLU A 235 9.42 -12.22 -3.42
CA GLU A 235 10.36 -13.28 -3.83
C GLU A 235 11.73 -13.11 -3.14
N ARG A 236 12.31 -11.91 -3.19
CA ARG A 236 13.62 -11.60 -2.61
C ARG A 236 13.72 -11.81 -1.10
N TRP A 237 12.59 -11.80 -0.38
CA TRP A 237 12.58 -12.18 1.03
C TRP A 237 12.71 -13.69 1.20
N VAL A 238 12.08 -14.47 0.32
CA VAL A 238 12.17 -15.94 0.31
C VAL A 238 13.56 -16.41 -0.11
N SER A 239 14.21 -15.71 -1.05
CA SER A 239 15.57 -16.02 -1.48
C SER A 239 16.60 -15.97 -0.33
N ARG A 240 16.31 -15.24 0.75
CA ARG A 240 17.13 -15.20 1.98
C ARG A 240 16.92 -16.40 2.89
N LEU A 241 15.77 -17.05 2.78
CA LEU A 241 15.37 -18.18 3.61
C LEU A 241 15.78 -19.52 2.99
N MET A 242 15.79 -19.60 1.66
CA MET A 242 16.10 -20.85 0.96
C MET A 242 16.64 -20.64 -0.46
N LYS A 243 17.36 -21.64 -0.96
CA LYS A 243 17.72 -21.76 -2.38
C LYS A 243 16.53 -22.32 -3.17
N ASN A 244 16.49 -22.08 -4.49
CA ASN A 244 15.42 -22.51 -5.39
C ASN A 244 14.02 -21.98 -5.00
N ASP A 245 13.99 -20.80 -4.39
CA ASP A 245 12.81 -20.07 -3.96
C ASP A 245 11.77 -19.91 -5.07
N GLN A 246 12.18 -19.59 -6.31
CA GLN A 246 11.26 -19.47 -7.44
C GLN A 246 10.50 -20.76 -7.75
N GLU A 247 11.18 -21.90 -7.76
CA GLU A 247 10.55 -23.20 -8.00
C GLU A 247 9.60 -23.56 -6.86
N TYR A 248 10.03 -23.29 -5.62
CA TYR A 248 9.22 -23.50 -4.43
C TYR A 248 7.92 -22.67 -4.47
N ILE A 249 8.01 -21.37 -4.76
CA ILE A 249 6.84 -20.48 -4.88
C ILE A 249 5.91 -20.96 -6.00
N ARG A 250 6.43 -21.28 -7.20
CA ARG A 250 5.62 -21.81 -8.31
C ARG A 250 4.84 -23.06 -7.91
N LYS A 251 5.47 -23.98 -7.16
CA LYS A 251 4.81 -25.18 -6.64
C LYS A 251 3.71 -24.83 -5.63
N LYS A 252 3.91 -23.84 -4.76
CA LYS A 252 2.89 -23.40 -3.81
C LYS A 252 1.72 -22.67 -4.49
N MET A 253 1.99 -21.95 -5.57
CA MET A 253 0.95 -21.36 -6.40
C MET A 253 0.11 -22.42 -7.12
N SER A 254 0.72 -23.48 -7.65
CA SER A 254 -0.03 -24.55 -8.32
C SER A 254 -0.96 -25.31 -7.39
N THR A 255 -0.64 -25.37 -6.08
CA THR A 255 -1.52 -25.92 -5.05
C THR A 255 -2.53 -24.91 -4.49
N LYS A 256 -2.56 -23.67 -4.99
CA LYS A 256 -3.38 -22.56 -4.47
C LYS A 256 -3.15 -22.25 -2.99
N TYR A 257 -1.95 -22.55 -2.49
CA TYR A 257 -1.52 -22.16 -1.15
C TYR A 257 -1.06 -20.70 -1.13
N VAL A 258 -0.45 -20.27 -2.24
CA VAL A 258 0.04 -18.90 -2.45
C VAL A 258 -0.62 -18.31 -3.69
N SER A 259 -1.02 -17.04 -3.61
CA SER A 259 -1.38 -16.22 -4.76
C SER A 259 -0.33 -15.14 -4.99
N GLY A 260 -0.17 -14.73 -6.24
CA GLY A 260 0.71 -13.64 -6.64
C GLY A 260 -0.07 -12.41 -7.04
N PHE A 261 0.50 -11.23 -6.82
CA PHE A 261 -0.09 -9.97 -7.20
C PHE A 261 0.47 -9.50 -8.55
N PRO A 262 -0.39 -9.25 -9.57
CA PRO A 262 0.05 -8.58 -10.77
C PRO A 262 0.31 -7.10 -10.50
N VAL A 263 1.24 -6.52 -11.25
CA VAL A 263 1.41 -5.07 -11.28
C VAL A 263 0.15 -4.45 -11.87
N LEU A 264 -0.48 -3.55 -11.12
CA LEU A 264 -1.72 -2.89 -11.52
C LEU A 264 -1.41 -1.67 -12.39
N LYS A 265 -2.14 -1.51 -13.50
CA LYS A 265 -1.84 -0.47 -14.51
C LYS A 265 -3.08 0.26 -14.98
N GLU A 266 -2.92 1.54 -15.29
CA GLU A 266 -3.95 2.37 -15.92
C GLU A 266 -4.22 1.92 -17.36
N HIS A 267 -5.51 1.74 -17.70
CA HIS A 267 -5.96 1.24 -19.01
C HIS A 267 -5.50 2.07 -20.21
N SER A 268 -5.54 3.39 -20.11
CA SER A 268 -5.09 4.34 -21.12
C SER A 268 -3.59 4.65 -21.06
N LYS A 269 -2.84 3.97 -20.17
CA LYS A 269 -1.41 4.21 -19.90
C LYS A 269 -1.14 5.64 -19.39
N SER A 270 -2.13 6.22 -18.74
CA SER A 270 -2.07 7.56 -18.17
C SER A 270 -1.36 7.60 -16.82
N MET A 271 -1.00 8.80 -16.38
CA MET A 271 -0.26 9.01 -15.14
C MET A 271 -1.16 8.83 -13.92
N ILE A 272 -0.64 8.18 -12.88
CA ILE A 272 -1.34 7.95 -11.61
C ILE A 272 -0.55 8.54 -10.45
N ALA A 273 -1.25 9.21 -9.54
CA ALA A 273 -0.77 9.50 -8.19
C ALA A 273 -1.62 8.76 -7.14
N GLN A 274 -1.03 8.56 -5.98
CA GLN A 274 -1.57 7.98 -4.75
C GLN A 274 -1.11 8.82 -3.56
N SER A 275 -1.96 8.94 -2.55
CA SER A 275 -1.59 9.34 -1.19
C SER A 275 -2.32 8.42 -0.23
N GLU A 276 -1.74 8.06 0.90
CA GLU A 276 -2.39 7.13 1.82
C GLU A 276 -1.99 7.30 3.28
N HIS A 277 -2.95 7.05 4.17
CA HIS A 277 -2.70 6.92 5.59
C HIS A 277 -3.47 5.75 6.22
N THR A 278 -2.84 5.15 7.24
CA THR A 278 -3.50 4.26 8.20
C THR A 278 -4.16 5.08 9.29
N ILE A 279 -5.42 4.74 9.59
CA ILE A 279 -6.26 5.47 10.51
C ILE A 279 -6.97 4.49 11.45
N MET A 280 -6.91 4.77 12.75
CA MET A 280 -7.73 4.07 13.74
C MET A 280 -9.01 4.87 14.02
N VAL A 281 -10.15 4.19 13.96
CA VAL A 281 -11.48 4.74 14.26
C VAL A 281 -11.93 4.16 15.61
N LEU A 282 -11.71 4.88 16.71
CA LEU A 282 -11.81 4.38 18.09
C LEU A 282 -12.91 5.11 18.89
N GLY A 283 -14.17 4.70 18.74
CA GLY A 283 -15.28 5.48 19.32
C GLY A 283 -15.16 6.92 18.82
N ASP A 284 -15.28 7.92 19.68
CA ASP A 284 -15.20 9.34 19.28
C ASP A 284 -13.78 9.83 18.90
N GLU A 285 -12.75 8.98 18.97
CA GLU A 285 -11.35 9.33 18.67
C GLU A 285 -10.94 8.81 17.28
N ILE A 286 -10.45 9.71 16.42
CA ILE A 286 -9.82 9.38 15.13
C ILE A 286 -8.32 9.63 15.23
N ILE A 287 -7.51 8.62 14.93
CA ILE A 287 -6.05 8.70 15.01
C ILE A 287 -5.44 8.31 13.68
N VAL A 288 -4.80 9.27 13.02
CA VAL A 288 -3.97 9.00 11.83
C VAL A 288 -2.59 8.55 12.32
N THR A 289 -2.23 7.29 12.11
CA THR A 289 -1.01 6.71 12.69
C THR A 289 0.24 6.97 11.87
N THR A 290 0.07 7.29 10.58
CA THR A 290 1.17 7.51 9.61
C THR A 290 1.31 8.97 9.18
N LYS A 291 0.74 9.93 9.92
CA LYS A 291 0.84 11.37 9.65
C LYS A 291 2.07 12.01 10.28
#